data_AF-A0A3N5MC97-F1
#
_entry.id   AF-A0A3N5MC97-F1
#
_cell.length_a   1.000
_cell.length_b   1.000
_cell.length_c   1.000
_cell.angle_alpha   90.00
_cell.angle_beta   90.00
_cell.angle_gamma   90.00
#
_symmetry.space_group_name_H-M   'P 1'
#
loop_
_entity.id
_entity.type
_entity.pdbx_description
1 polymer ?
#
loop_
_entity_poly.entity_id
_entity_poly.type
_entity_poly.pdbx_seq_one_letter_code
_entity_poly.pdbx_strand_id
1 'polypeptide(L)'
;MRASMGRLPRQTVIAAVGALAMFCVGCTGLLGPGDSRAGLACLDDSPECVEQRQAALKSMIADKDRKWVKEPATPQAHASGVRLFAFRSRKKDLSCEELAHGKREADGAAKALRGPDGRGLSPAQISRASMFAAEVSKELGAEIRLRRCRV
;
A
#
# COMPACT_ATOMS: atom_id res chain seq x y z
N MET A 1 34.83 40.18 -31.58
CA MET A 1 33.53 40.42 -32.23
C MET A 1 32.57 41.02 -31.20
N ARG A 2 32.04 42.22 -31.52
CA ARG A 2 30.85 42.90 -30.98
C ARG A 2 30.68 43.08 -29.46
N ALA A 3 31.15 44.23 -28.96
CA ALA A 3 30.41 44.98 -27.95
C ALA A 3 29.42 45.90 -28.69
N SER A 4 28.13 45.86 -28.34
CA SER A 4 27.13 46.80 -28.84
C SER A 4 26.31 47.36 -27.69
N MET A 5 26.17 48.67 -27.77
CA MET A 5 25.57 49.63 -26.85
C MET A 5 24.05 49.45 -26.69
N GLY A 6 23.50 50.03 -25.63
CA GLY A 6 22.08 50.42 -25.59
C GLY A 6 21.57 50.69 -24.19
N ARG A 7 21.51 51.96 -23.79
CA ARG A 7 21.07 52.47 -22.48
C ARG A 7 19.62 52.98 -22.59
N LEU A 8 18.73 52.54 -21.68
CA LEU A 8 17.54 53.22 -21.07
C LEU A 8 16.38 53.68 -22.01
N PRO A 9 15.09 53.72 -21.56
CA PRO A 9 14.68 54.36 -20.29
C PRO A 9 13.58 53.67 -19.44
N ARG A 10 13.51 54.15 -18.20
CA ARG A 10 12.42 54.00 -17.22
C ARG A 10 11.14 54.62 -17.79
N GLN A 11 10.00 53.96 -17.61
CA GLN A 11 8.75 54.60 -17.21
C GLN A 11 7.64 53.60 -16.80
N THR A 12 7.14 53.81 -15.58
CA THR A 12 5.74 53.75 -15.10
C THR A 12 4.91 52.46 -15.15
N VAL A 13 4.82 51.82 -13.97
CA VAL A 13 3.60 51.52 -13.18
C VAL A 13 2.27 51.43 -13.92
N ILE A 14 1.64 50.23 -13.91
CA ILE A 14 0.20 50.06 -13.60
C ILE A 14 0.02 48.74 -12.84
N ALA A 15 -0.50 48.85 -11.61
CA ALA A 15 -1.03 47.74 -10.84
C ALA A 15 -2.40 47.31 -11.40
N ALA A 16 -2.62 46.00 -11.56
CA ALA A 16 -3.97 45.46 -11.74
C ALA A 16 -4.14 44.28 -10.77
N VAL A 17 -4.92 44.56 -9.73
CA VAL A 17 -5.54 43.58 -8.83
C VAL A 17 -6.54 42.77 -9.66
N GLY A 18 -6.36 41.45 -9.70
CA GLY A 18 -7.30 40.49 -10.28
C GLY A 18 -7.49 39.34 -9.32
N ALA A 19 -8.64 39.35 -8.65
CA ALA A 19 -9.04 38.39 -7.63
C ALA A 19 -9.43 37.02 -8.20
N LEU A 20 -9.36 36.02 -7.31
CA LEU A 20 -10.23 34.84 -7.24
C LEU A 20 -10.26 33.86 -8.43
N ALA A 21 -9.58 32.73 -8.28
CA ALA A 21 -10.11 31.41 -8.63
C ALA A 21 -9.38 30.36 -7.76
N MET A 22 -9.95 29.99 -6.62
CA MET A 22 -10.83 28.83 -6.46
C MET A 22 -10.03 27.52 -6.31
N PHE A 23 -10.15 26.96 -5.10
CA PHE A 23 -9.66 25.66 -4.68
C PHE A 23 -9.91 24.57 -5.73
N CYS A 24 -8.83 23.93 -6.16
CA CYS A 24 -8.83 22.50 -6.44
C CYS A 24 -7.71 21.87 -5.62
N VAL A 25 -8.01 21.52 -4.37
CA VAL A 25 -7.30 20.43 -3.68
C VAL A 25 -7.72 19.16 -4.42
N GLY A 26 -7.07 18.91 -5.54
CA GLY A 26 -7.06 17.61 -6.18
C GLY A 26 -5.84 16.87 -5.66
N CYS A 27 -6.04 15.92 -4.75
CA CYS A 27 -5.09 14.82 -4.55
C CYS A 27 -5.10 13.93 -5.81
N THR A 28 -4.73 14.49 -6.96
CA THR A 28 -4.33 13.71 -8.12
C THR A 28 -2.95 13.20 -7.81
N GLY A 29 -2.89 11.94 -7.36
CA GLY A 29 -1.70 11.12 -7.43
C GLY A 29 -1.18 11.21 -8.85
N LEU A 30 -0.18 12.08 -9.03
CA LEU A 30 0.57 12.22 -10.26
C LEU A 30 1.28 10.88 -10.44
N LEU A 31 0.80 10.14 -11.44
CA LEU A 31 1.25 8.83 -11.86
C LEU A 31 2.77 8.86 -12.10
N GLY A 32 3.53 8.59 -11.05
CA GLY A 32 4.90 8.11 -11.15
C GLY A 32 4.88 6.62 -11.45
N PRO A 33 5.87 6.09 -12.19
CA PRO A 33 6.02 4.65 -12.34
C PRO A 33 6.34 4.07 -10.95
N GLY A 34 5.37 3.38 -10.34
CA GLY A 34 5.61 2.56 -9.15
C GLY A 34 5.10 3.11 -7.82
N ASP A 35 3.83 3.53 -7.74
CA ASP A 35 3.17 3.46 -6.44
C ASP A 35 2.93 1.98 -6.10
N SER A 36 3.93 1.39 -5.43
CA SER A 36 3.89 -0.01 -4.98
C SER A 36 2.67 -0.29 -4.08
N ARG A 37 1.96 0.72 -3.59
CA ARG A 37 0.74 0.55 -2.81
C ARG A 37 -0.49 0.28 -3.69
N ALA A 38 -0.46 0.59 -4.99
CA ALA A 38 -1.56 0.29 -5.92
C ALA A 38 -1.90 -1.20 -5.95
N GLY A 39 -0.89 -2.07 -5.92
CA GLY A 39 -1.07 -3.52 -5.86
C GLY A 39 -1.75 -4.03 -4.59
N LEU A 40 -1.86 -3.22 -3.53
CA LEU A 40 -2.65 -3.58 -2.35
C LEU A 40 -4.15 -3.46 -2.59
N ALA A 41 -4.59 -2.61 -3.52
CA ALA A 41 -6.00 -2.33 -3.77
C ALA A 41 -6.56 -3.00 -5.03
N CYS A 42 -5.69 -3.54 -5.89
CA CYS A 42 -6.10 -4.17 -7.13
C CYS A 42 -6.54 -5.64 -6.93
N LEU A 43 -7.74 -6.00 -7.43
CA LEU A 43 -8.43 -7.25 -7.10
C LEU A 43 -8.93 -8.07 -8.29
N ASP A 44 -8.73 -7.61 -9.51
CA ASP A 44 -9.08 -8.33 -10.73
C ASP A 44 -7.88 -9.08 -11.31
N ASP A 45 -8.13 -9.98 -12.26
CA ASP A 45 -7.10 -10.84 -12.85
C ASP A 45 -6.57 -10.28 -14.18
N SER A 46 -6.74 -8.97 -14.44
CA SER A 46 -6.09 -8.32 -15.57
C SER A 46 -4.55 -8.42 -15.43
N PRO A 47 -3.81 -8.51 -16.54
CA PRO A 47 -2.34 -8.52 -16.51
C PRO A 47 -1.75 -7.36 -15.72
N GLU A 48 -2.32 -6.16 -15.88
CA GLU A 48 -1.88 -4.94 -15.20
C GLU A 48 -2.06 -5.07 -13.68
N CYS A 49 -3.19 -5.62 -13.24
CA CYS A 49 -3.46 -5.84 -11.82
C CYS A 49 -2.52 -6.87 -11.20
N VAL A 50 -2.23 -7.94 -11.94
CA VAL A 50 -1.28 -8.98 -11.51
C VAL A 50 0.13 -8.40 -11.37
N GLU A 51 0.57 -7.60 -12.34
CA GLU A 51 1.87 -6.92 -12.28
C GLU A 51 1.97 -5.96 -11.09
N GLN A 52 0.92 -5.17 -10.84
CA GLN A 52 0.86 -4.28 -9.68
C GLN A 52 0.96 -5.07 -8.36
N ARG A 53 0.21 -6.17 -8.24
CA ARG A 53 0.26 -7.05 -7.05
C ARG A 53 1.67 -7.63 -6.84
N GLN A 54 2.32 -8.08 -7.91
CA GLN A 54 3.70 -8.59 -7.85
C GLN A 54 4.71 -7.50 -7.48
N ALA A 55 4.60 -6.30 -8.05
CA ALA A 55 5.47 -5.17 -7.74
C ALA A 55 5.33 -4.74 -6.27
N ALA A 56 4.09 -4.65 -5.78
CA ALA A 56 3.78 -4.38 -4.38
C ALA A 56 4.41 -5.41 -3.44
N LEU A 57 4.22 -6.70 -3.73
CA LEU A 57 4.81 -7.79 -2.95
C LEU A 57 6.33 -7.71 -2.93
N LYS A 58 6.97 -7.52 -4.10
CA LYS A 58 8.43 -7.39 -4.21
C LYS A 58 8.94 -6.22 -3.37
N SER A 59 8.25 -5.08 -3.41
CA SER A 59 8.59 -3.90 -2.62
C SER A 59 8.51 -4.19 -1.11
N MET A 60 7.42 -4.81 -0.64
CA MET A 60 7.26 -5.19 0.77
C MET A 60 8.30 -6.21 1.25
N ILE A 61 8.65 -7.18 0.41
CA ILE A 61 9.70 -8.17 0.70
C ILE A 61 11.08 -7.52 0.66
N ALA A 62 11.31 -6.51 -0.17
CA ALA A 62 12.59 -5.81 -0.25
C ALA A 62 12.84 -4.88 0.96
N ASP A 63 11.77 -4.38 1.60
CA ASP A 63 11.85 -3.54 2.81
C ASP A 63 12.54 -4.29 3.96
N LYS A 64 13.79 -3.88 4.26
CA LYS A 64 14.61 -4.47 5.32
C LYS A 64 14.13 -4.03 6.72
N ASP A 65 13.60 -2.82 6.81
CA ASP A 65 13.07 -2.23 8.04
C ASP A 65 11.67 -2.77 8.37
N ARG A 66 11.01 -3.39 7.37
CA ARG A 66 9.67 -4.00 7.48
C ARG A 66 8.65 -3.05 8.09
N LYS A 67 8.72 -1.77 7.69
CA LYS A 67 7.84 -0.69 8.17
C LYS A 67 6.37 -1.06 7.96
N TRP A 68 6.10 -1.74 6.86
CA TRP A 68 4.76 -2.24 6.51
C TRP A 68 4.15 -3.11 7.61
N VAL A 69 4.91 -3.87 8.41
CA VAL A 69 4.33 -4.78 9.41
C VAL A 69 3.45 -4.04 10.41
N LYS A 70 3.83 -2.84 10.84
CA LYS A 70 3.07 -2.06 11.83
C LYS A 70 2.06 -1.11 11.21
N GLU A 71 2.06 -0.94 9.89
CA GLU A 71 1.07 -0.13 9.21
C GLU A 71 -0.31 -0.81 9.25
N PRO A 72 -1.40 -0.04 9.45
CA PRO A 72 -2.75 -0.59 9.45
C PRO A 72 -3.08 -1.18 8.07
N ALA A 73 -3.60 -2.40 8.06
CA ALA A 73 -4.08 -3.03 6.84
C ALA A 73 -5.47 -2.51 6.46
N THR A 74 -5.68 -2.28 5.17
CA THR A 74 -7.02 -2.03 4.62
C THR A 74 -7.70 -3.36 4.26
N PRO A 75 -9.03 -3.45 4.21
CA PRO A 75 -9.72 -4.65 3.73
C PRO A 75 -9.28 -5.05 2.32
N GLN A 76 -9.01 -4.08 1.45
CA GLN A 76 -8.51 -4.30 0.09
C GLN A 76 -7.12 -4.95 0.11
N ALA A 77 -6.24 -4.55 1.03
CA ALA A 77 -4.93 -5.18 1.22
C ALA A 77 -5.02 -6.65 1.65
N HIS A 78 -6.06 -7.01 2.41
CA HIS A 78 -6.37 -8.41 2.69
C HIS A 78 -6.94 -9.13 1.46
N ALA A 79 -7.84 -8.48 0.73
CA ALA A 79 -8.49 -9.06 -0.44
C ALA A 79 -7.52 -9.31 -1.61
N SER A 80 -6.54 -8.43 -1.81
CA SER A 80 -5.47 -8.60 -2.83
C SER A 80 -4.49 -9.70 -2.45
N GLY A 81 -4.41 -10.05 -1.16
CA GLY A 81 -3.54 -11.09 -0.61
C GLY A 81 -2.07 -10.69 -0.51
N VAL A 82 -1.63 -9.60 -1.15
CA VAL A 82 -0.22 -9.16 -1.22
C VAL A 82 0.42 -9.06 0.16
N ARG A 83 -0.29 -8.42 1.11
CA ARG A 83 0.22 -8.23 2.47
C ARG A 83 0.37 -9.55 3.24
N LEU A 84 -0.61 -10.44 3.10
CA LEU A 84 -0.57 -11.77 3.73
C LEU A 84 0.50 -12.67 3.09
N PHE A 85 0.74 -12.53 1.78
CA PHE A 85 1.89 -13.15 1.11
C PHE A 85 3.21 -12.62 1.66
N ALA A 86 3.35 -11.32 1.90
CA ALA A 86 4.57 -10.76 2.47
C ALA A 86 4.87 -11.36 3.86
N PHE A 87 3.86 -11.48 4.73
CA PHE A 87 4.00 -12.20 6.01
C PHE A 87 4.43 -13.64 5.82
N ARG A 88 3.76 -14.38 4.93
CA ARG A 88 4.06 -15.80 4.64
C ARG A 88 5.50 -15.99 4.15
N SER A 89 5.95 -15.13 3.24
CA SER A 89 7.28 -15.17 2.61
C SER A 89 8.40 -14.79 3.58
N ARG A 90 8.18 -13.79 4.45
CA ARG A 90 9.20 -13.30 5.38
C ARG A 90 9.17 -13.98 6.75
N LYS A 91 8.25 -14.91 7.03
CA LYS A 91 8.02 -15.47 8.40
C LYS A 91 9.29 -15.92 9.15
N LYS A 92 10.27 -16.47 8.43
CA LYS A 92 11.56 -16.91 9.03
C LYS A 92 12.44 -15.74 9.50
N ASP A 93 12.28 -14.57 8.90
CA ASP A 93 13.04 -13.35 9.21
C ASP A 93 12.32 -12.43 10.21
N LEU A 94 11.01 -12.65 10.43
CA LEU A 94 10.22 -11.83 11.34
C LEU A 94 10.66 -12.07 12.79
N SER A 95 10.64 -11.05 13.63
CA SER A 95 10.73 -11.20 15.08
C SER A 95 9.48 -11.90 15.65
N CYS A 96 9.54 -12.38 16.89
CA CYS A 96 8.38 -12.96 17.57
C CYS A 96 7.19 -11.98 17.66
N GLU A 97 7.47 -10.70 17.87
CA GLU A 97 6.43 -9.65 17.89
C GLU A 97 5.78 -9.46 16.53
N GLU A 98 6.59 -9.42 15.47
CA GLU A 98 6.10 -9.29 14.09
C GLU A 98 5.31 -10.54 13.64
N LEU A 99 5.75 -11.73 14.04
CA LEU A 99 4.99 -12.98 13.84
C LEU A 99 3.64 -12.93 14.55
N ALA A 100 3.61 -12.51 15.80
CA ALA A 100 2.38 -12.38 16.57
C ALA A 100 1.44 -11.34 15.94
N HIS A 101 1.98 -10.22 15.48
CA HIS A 101 1.23 -9.19 14.76
C HIS A 101 0.62 -9.76 13.48
N GLY A 102 1.43 -10.37 12.61
CA GLY A 102 0.95 -10.95 11.36
C GLY A 102 -0.09 -12.05 11.58
N LYS A 103 0.07 -12.87 12.63
CA LYS A 103 -0.93 -13.89 12.99
C LYS A 103 -2.26 -13.24 13.40
N ARG A 104 -2.24 -12.25 14.30
CA ARG A 104 -3.47 -11.53 14.71
C ARG A 104 -4.16 -10.86 13.53
N GLU A 105 -3.38 -10.28 12.63
CA GLU A 105 -3.91 -9.69 11.41
C GLU A 105 -4.59 -10.74 10.53
N ALA A 106 -3.93 -11.87 10.29
CA ALA A 106 -4.47 -12.98 9.50
C ALA A 106 -5.74 -13.59 10.13
N ASP A 107 -5.79 -13.73 11.46
CA ASP A 107 -6.99 -14.18 12.19
C ASP A 107 -8.16 -13.19 12.04
N GLY A 108 -7.86 -11.88 12.03
CA GLY A 108 -8.84 -10.81 11.92
C GLY A 108 -9.35 -10.55 10.49
N ALA A 109 -8.64 -11.01 9.46
CA ALA A 109 -8.92 -10.66 8.06
C ALA A 109 -10.35 -11.03 7.64
N ALA A 110 -10.84 -12.21 8.03
CA ALA A 110 -12.20 -12.67 7.72
C ALA A 110 -13.29 -11.72 8.26
N LYS A 111 -13.07 -11.11 9.43
CA LYS A 111 -13.96 -10.13 10.03
C LYS A 111 -13.85 -8.79 9.31
N ALA A 112 -12.63 -8.34 9.00
CA ALA A 112 -12.39 -7.09 8.28
C ALA A 112 -13.03 -7.10 6.88
N LEU A 113 -12.88 -8.20 6.14
CA LEU A 113 -13.44 -8.36 4.78
C LEU A 113 -14.98 -8.34 4.75
N ARG A 114 -15.64 -8.83 5.81
CA ARG A 114 -17.11 -8.83 5.94
C ARG A 114 -17.66 -7.56 6.59
N GLY A 115 -16.77 -6.69 7.08
CA GLY A 115 -17.14 -5.47 7.78
C GLY A 115 -17.61 -4.35 6.84
N PRO A 116 -17.99 -3.19 7.41
CA PRO A 116 -18.43 -2.02 6.66
C PRO A 116 -17.44 -1.55 5.59
N ASP A 117 -16.15 -1.72 5.84
CA ASP A 117 -15.08 -1.27 4.94
C ASP A 117 -14.84 -2.26 3.77
N GLY A 118 -15.43 -3.46 3.84
CA GLY A 118 -15.41 -4.48 2.80
C GLY A 118 -16.61 -4.47 1.85
N ARG A 119 -17.51 -3.47 1.95
CA ARG A 119 -18.80 -3.41 1.21
C ARG A 119 -18.71 -3.43 -0.33
N GLY A 120 -17.52 -3.31 -0.91
CA GLY A 120 -17.28 -3.42 -2.36
C GLY A 120 -16.75 -4.78 -2.83
N LEU A 121 -16.53 -5.74 -1.92
CA LEU A 121 -15.96 -7.04 -2.27
C LEU A 121 -17.06 -8.03 -2.65
N SER A 122 -16.85 -8.77 -3.74
CA SER A 122 -17.71 -9.90 -4.09
C SER A 122 -17.61 -11.03 -3.06
N PRO A 123 -18.65 -11.86 -2.88
CA PRO A 123 -18.59 -13.03 -2.02
C PRO A 123 -17.43 -13.97 -2.34
N ALA A 124 -17.09 -14.10 -3.64
CA ALA A 124 -15.96 -14.91 -4.09
C ALA A 124 -14.60 -14.34 -3.63
N GLN A 125 -14.40 -13.02 -3.70
CA GLN A 125 -13.19 -12.36 -3.20
C GLN A 125 -13.07 -12.54 -1.69
N ILE A 126 -14.15 -12.32 -0.94
CA ILE A 126 -14.17 -12.50 0.52
C ILE A 126 -13.81 -13.95 0.89
N SER A 127 -14.40 -14.93 0.19
CA SER A 127 -14.16 -16.35 0.43
C SER A 127 -12.70 -16.72 0.21
N ARG A 128 -12.14 -16.40 -0.97
CA ARG A 128 -10.74 -16.71 -1.30
C ARG A 128 -9.76 -16.05 -0.33
N ALA A 129 -9.96 -14.76 -0.06
CA ALA A 129 -9.08 -14.03 0.86
C ALA A 129 -9.18 -14.55 2.30
N SER A 130 -10.37 -14.92 2.77
CA SER A 130 -10.55 -15.51 4.11
C SER A 130 -9.86 -16.87 4.24
N MET A 131 -9.96 -17.73 3.22
CA MET A 131 -9.29 -19.04 3.22
C MET A 131 -7.76 -18.88 3.23
N PHE A 132 -7.25 -17.98 2.38
CA PHE A 132 -5.82 -17.69 2.33
C PHE A 132 -5.30 -17.11 3.65
N ALA A 133 -6.03 -16.18 4.26
CA ALA A 133 -5.67 -15.64 5.56
C ALA A 133 -5.61 -16.72 6.66
N ALA A 134 -6.57 -17.67 6.66
CA ALA A 134 -6.55 -18.78 7.59
C ALA A 134 -5.32 -19.70 7.41
N GLU A 135 -4.89 -19.93 6.17
CA GLU A 135 -3.65 -20.68 5.89
C GLU A 135 -2.42 -19.93 6.41
N VAL A 136 -2.31 -18.63 6.12
CA VAL A 136 -1.20 -17.81 6.60
C VAL A 136 -1.16 -17.76 8.13
N SER A 137 -2.31 -17.61 8.81
CA SER A 137 -2.39 -17.66 10.27
C SER A 137 -1.83 -18.98 10.83
N LYS A 138 -2.20 -20.12 10.23
CA LYS A 138 -1.68 -21.43 10.64
C LYS A 138 -0.17 -21.51 10.46
N GLU A 139 0.38 -21.03 9.35
CA GLU A 139 1.82 -21.03 9.11
C GLU A 139 2.58 -20.14 10.07
N LEU A 140 2.10 -18.92 10.33
CA LEU A 140 2.71 -18.02 11.31
C LEU A 140 2.63 -18.61 12.72
N GLY A 141 1.49 -19.23 13.06
CA GLY A 141 1.32 -19.95 14.33
C GLY A 141 2.28 -21.15 14.47
N ALA A 142 2.55 -21.87 13.38
CA ALA A 142 3.55 -22.93 13.39
C ALA A 142 4.96 -22.39 13.61
N GLU A 143 5.32 -21.27 12.96
CA GLU A 143 6.62 -20.61 13.11
C GLU A 143 6.82 -20.07 14.54
N ILE A 144 5.79 -19.43 15.12
CA ILE A 144 5.77 -18.98 16.53
C ILE A 144 6.08 -20.15 17.48
N ARG A 145 5.42 -21.29 17.26
CA ARG A 145 5.56 -22.47 18.13
C ARG A 145 6.94 -23.11 17.97
N LEU A 146 7.43 -23.23 16.73
CA LEU A 146 8.75 -23.75 16.40
C LEU A 146 9.84 -22.92 17.10
N ARG A 147 9.71 -21.60 17.09
CA ARG A 147 10.67 -20.66 17.70
C ARG A 147 10.45 -20.41 19.18
N ARG A 148 9.44 -21.04 19.79
CA ARG A 148 9.08 -20.88 21.21
C ARG A 148 8.87 -19.41 21.61
N CYS A 149 8.28 -18.64 20.70
CA CYS A 149 7.96 -17.24 20.96
C CYS A 149 6.98 -17.12 22.14
N ARG A 150 7.23 -16.18 23.05
CA ARG A 150 6.26 -15.76 24.07
C ARG A 150 5.41 -14.65 23.46
N VAL A 151 4.15 -14.94 23.18
CA VAL A 151 3.22 -14.08 22.42
C VAL A 151 1.88 -13.97 23.12
#